data_AF-A0A7X0HU02-F1
#
_entry.id   AF-A0A7X0HU02-F1
#
_cell.length_a   1.000
_cell.length_b   1.000
_cell.length_c   1.000
_cell.angle_alpha   90.00
_cell.angle_beta   90.00
_cell.angle_gamma   90.00
#
_symmetry.space_group_name_H-M   'P 1'
#
loop_
_entity.id
_entity.type
_entity.pdbx_description
1 polymer ?
#
loop_
_entity_poly.entity_id
_entity_poly.type
_entity_poly.pdbx_seq_one_letter_code
_entity_poly.pdbx_strand_id
1 'polypeptide(L)'
;MQKIEYYAPGDKQKVTLSMLTVPVFISLVLMSSISNVNLAAIDAIGTFFLLCLLTISNLLVLFFFLKERMLPIVYANMIFFGLCFTLIGFIGLYNHANARSFITLYQFVSVMNFTLYMSSFKWDFYKLKGISNLSMIYILCTVFIWAASGFPIPFSSIFSNANILAPYLLYLLFFPICMILYKKQNIMLYLILVSGVLLCVATSARTILLSLLSIVLTYLLWHSITRSKTIFYSFFFFIIMIILAVTFIYPNLSEWDHYRDLERLVWEYTGKNIFSGREVVWSHLISLISQQPFFGYGTGTLVSDISNKTISAHNLYLQISLQGGYIGLSVFILLLFSIWKIFWYGQEDRIVRLSAAYLIATLIHQLFEVSFIQNQLSIGLLQWLIIAVGISRIYNKIEHGESFIEQKK
;
A
#
# COMPACT_ATOMS: atom_id res chain seq x y z
N MET A 1 37.77 14.54 17.17
CA MET A 1 38.32 14.49 15.80
C MET A 1 37.77 13.25 15.11
N GLN A 2 36.73 13.39 14.29
CA GLN A 2 36.20 12.30 13.46
C GLN A 2 37.06 12.16 12.20
N LYS A 3 37.61 10.98 11.95
CA LYS A 3 38.29 10.63 10.69
C LYS A 3 37.27 10.70 9.56
N ILE A 4 37.43 11.69 8.69
CA ILE A 4 36.76 11.74 7.39
C ILE A 4 37.53 10.76 6.50
N GLU A 5 37.00 9.54 6.35
CA GLU A 5 37.49 8.62 5.33
C GLU A 5 37.06 9.13 3.95
N TYR A 6 38.02 9.71 3.24
CA TYR A 6 37.90 10.03 1.82
C TYR A 6 37.82 8.73 1.04
N TYR A 7 36.63 8.37 0.56
CA TYR A 7 36.47 7.34 -0.47
C TYR A 7 37.22 7.78 -1.74
N ALA A 8 38.22 7.00 -2.14
CA ALA A 8 39.01 7.26 -3.34
C ALA A 8 38.13 7.17 -4.61
N PRO A 9 38.17 8.16 -5.52
CA PRO A 9 37.36 8.21 -6.74
C PRO A 9 37.98 7.39 -7.88
N GLY A 10 38.26 6.10 -7.64
CA GLY A 10 39.02 5.26 -8.57
C GLY A 10 38.36 3.94 -8.97
N ASP A 11 37.40 3.43 -8.20
CA ASP A 11 36.67 2.22 -8.61
C ASP A 11 35.68 2.59 -9.71
N LYS A 12 36.03 2.27 -10.96
CA LYS A 12 35.09 2.18 -12.07
C LYS A 12 33.94 1.28 -11.59
N GLN A 13 32.83 1.88 -11.15
CA GLN A 13 31.62 1.18 -10.76
C GLN A 13 31.25 0.28 -11.93
N LYS A 14 31.56 -1.01 -11.82
CA LYS A 14 30.90 -2.02 -12.65
C LYS A 14 29.42 -1.73 -12.45
N VAL A 15 28.73 -1.32 -13.53
CA VAL A 15 27.28 -1.20 -13.54
C VAL A 15 26.78 -2.59 -13.20
N THR A 16 26.53 -2.82 -11.91
CA THR A 16 26.00 -4.09 -11.47
C THR A 16 24.60 -4.17 -12.03
N LEU A 17 24.16 -5.37 -12.42
CA LEU A 17 22.80 -5.62 -12.92
C LEU A 17 21.72 -4.93 -12.05
N SER A 18 21.98 -4.77 -10.75
CA SER A 18 21.15 -4.05 -9.79
C SER A 18 20.89 -2.56 -10.09
N MET A 19 21.78 -1.87 -10.82
CA MET A 19 21.62 -0.45 -11.17
C MET A 19 20.62 -0.25 -12.31
N LEU A 20 20.51 -1.22 -13.23
CA LEU A 20 19.57 -1.18 -14.36
C LEU A 20 18.19 -1.71 -13.98
N THR A 21 18.11 -2.71 -13.09
CA THR A 21 16.83 -3.32 -12.70
C THR A 21 15.90 -2.31 -12.04
N VAL A 22 16.41 -1.51 -11.10
CA VAL A 22 15.57 -0.60 -10.32
C VAL A 22 14.86 0.45 -11.20
N PRO A 23 15.54 1.24 -12.06
CA PRO A 23 14.88 2.16 -12.99
C PRO A 23 13.83 1.51 -13.90
N VAL A 24 14.10 0.30 -14.40
CA VAL A 24 13.16 -0.45 -15.24
C VAL A 24 11.91 -0.81 -14.45
N PHE A 25 12.06 -1.37 -13.25
CA PHE A 25 10.95 -1.72 -12.37
C PHE A 25 10.07 -0.51 -12.04
N ILE A 26 10.67 0.63 -11.74
CA ILE A 26 9.94 1.86 -11.41
C ILE A 26 9.19 2.39 -12.63
N SER A 27 9.85 2.38 -13.79
CA SER A 27 9.23 2.80 -15.04
C SER A 27 8.02 1.91 -15.34
N LEU A 28 8.14 0.60 -15.14
CA LEU A 28 7.02 -0.34 -15.27
C LEU A 28 5.90 -0.06 -14.26
N VAL A 29 6.22 0.24 -12.99
CA VAL A 29 5.22 0.63 -11.98
C VAL A 29 4.48 1.90 -12.43
N LEU A 30 5.19 2.94 -12.88
CA LEU A 30 4.57 4.17 -13.33
C LEU A 30 3.74 3.97 -14.60
N MET A 31 4.25 3.19 -15.57
CA MET A 31 3.50 2.87 -16.78
C MET A 31 2.28 2.00 -16.48
N SER A 32 2.33 1.12 -15.47
CA SER A 32 1.17 0.36 -15.03
C SER A 32 0.04 1.24 -14.46
N SER A 33 0.32 2.52 -14.14
CA SER A 33 -0.75 3.43 -13.69
C SER A 33 -1.79 3.68 -14.78
N ILE A 34 -1.41 3.62 -16.06
CA ILE A 34 -2.33 3.89 -17.16
C ILE A 34 -3.36 2.78 -17.38
N SER A 35 -3.28 1.65 -16.65
CA SER A 35 -4.27 0.56 -16.61
C SER A 35 -5.61 0.95 -15.95
N ASN A 36 -5.87 2.24 -15.84
CA ASN A 36 -7.07 2.80 -15.20
C ASN A 36 -7.59 4.02 -15.98
N VAL A 37 -7.13 4.19 -17.22
CA VAL A 37 -7.57 5.25 -18.14
C VAL A 37 -8.83 4.77 -18.87
N ASN A 38 -9.76 5.67 -19.17
CA ASN A 38 -11.03 5.33 -19.85
C ASN A 38 -10.85 4.80 -21.29
N LEU A 39 -9.66 4.91 -21.87
CA LEU A 39 -9.38 4.46 -23.22
C LEU A 39 -8.87 3.01 -23.20
N ALA A 40 -9.68 2.08 -23.70
CA ALA A 40 -9.40 0.64 -23.67
C ALA A 40 -8.02 0.25 -24.23
N ALA A 41 -7.55 0.92 -25.29
CA ALA A 41 -6.22 0.68 -25.84
C ALA A 41 -5.09 1.05 -24.85
N ILE A 42 -5.24 2.17 -24.13
CA ILE A 42 -4.27 2.62 -23.12
C ILE A 42 -4.34 1.71 -21.89
N ASP A 43 -5.55 1.34 -21.48
CA ASP A 43 -5.77 0.40 -20.38
C ASP A 43 -5.08 -0.95 -20.62
N ALA A 44 -5.22 -1.51 -21.83
CA ALA A 44 -4.56 -2.75 -22.23
C ALA A 44 -3.02 -2.65 -22.16
N ILE A 45 -2.45 -1.51 -22.59
CA ILE A 45 -1.00 -1.26 -22.47
C ILE A 45 -0.57 -1.21 -21.00
N GLY A 46 -1.31 -0.50 -20.15
CA GLY A 46 -1.04 -0.45 -18.72
C GLY A 46 -1.10 -1.83 -18.06
N THR A 47 -2.11 -2.62 -18.42
CA THR A 47 -2.30 -4.00 -17.96
C THR A 47 -1.16 -4.90 -18.42
N PHE A 48 -0.67 -4.73 -19.65
CA PHE A 48 0.50 -5.44 -20.15
C PHE A 48 1.76 -5.11 -19.31
N PHE A 49 2.02 -3.84 -19.03
CA PHE A 49 3.16 -3.45 -18.18
C PHE A 49 3.05 -3.98 -16.76
N LEU A 50 1.83 -4.00 -16.19
CA LEU A 50 1.56 -4.62 -14.90
C LEU A 50 1.91 -6.12 -14.91
N LEU A 51 1.46 -6.85 -15.93
CA LEU A 51 1.74 -8.28 -16.06
C LEU A 51 3.25 -8.55 -16.26
N CYS A 52 3.93 -7.75 -17.08
CA CYS A 52 5.38 -7.85 -17.25
C CYS A 52 6.10 -7.62 -15.92
N LEU A 53 5.74 -6.58 -15.18
CA LEU A 53 6.34 -6.27 -13.87
C LEU A 53 6.19 -7.44 -12.90
N LEU A 54 4.97 -7.97 -12.74
CA LEU A 54 4.71 -9.11 -11.87
C LEU A 54 5.47 -10.35 -12.34
N THR A 55 5.44 -10.66 -13.63
CA THR A 55 6.14 -11.84 -14.20
C THR A 55 7.65 -11.75 -13.97
N ILE A 56 8.27 -10.61 -14.29
CA ILE A 56 9.70 -10.38 -14.09
C ILE A 56 10.05 -10.50 -12.60
N SER A 57 9.24 -9.92 -11.71
CA SER A 57 9.46 -10.03 -10.26
C SER A 57 9.44 -11.48 -9.77
N ASN A 58 8.48 -12.30 -10.23
CA ASN A 58 8.38 -13.71 -9.90
C ASN A 58 9.61 -14.51 -10.39
N LEU A 59 10.04 -14.28 -11.63
CA LEU A 59 11.22 -14.94 -12.20
C LEU A 59 12.50 -14.58 -11.43
N LEU A 60 12.63 -13.32 -11.01
CA LEU A 60 13.79 -12.86 -10.26
C LEU A 60 13.81 -13.39 -8.82
N VAL A 61 12.66 -13.54 -8.17
CA VAL A 61 12.57 -14.25 -6.87
C VAL A 61 12.98 -15.70 -7.02
N LEU A 62 12.49 -16.39 -8.04
CA LEU A 62 12.87 -17.78 -8.31
C LEU A 62 14.38 -17.90 -8.51
N PHE A 63 14.97 -17.02 -9.33
CA PHE A 63 16.42 -16.97 -9.53
C PHE A 63 17.19 -16.67 -8.24
N PHE A 64 16.67 -15.74 -7.42
CA PHE A 64 17.25 -15.42 -6.11
C PHE A 64 17.28 -16.65 -5.20
N PHE A 65 16.19 -17.41 -5.09
CA PHE A 65 16.13 -18.63 -4.29
C PHE A 65 17.07 -19.73 -4.80
N LEU A 66 17.18 -19.89 -6.13
CA LEU A 66 18.09 -20.85 -6.74
C LEU A 66 19.56 -20.53 -6.43
N LYS A 67 19.89 -19.24 -6.29
CA LYS A 67 21.27 -18.79 -6.04
C LYS A 67 21.63 -18.68 -4.56
N GLU A 68 20.81 -18.02 -3.76
CA GLU A 68 21.18 -17.53 -2.41
C GLU A 68 20.80 -18.49 -1.27
N ARG A 69 20.17 -19.63 -1.57
CA ARG A 69 19.82 -20.77 -0.68
C ARG A 69 19.01 -20.49 0.59
N MET A 70 19.06 -19.32 1.23
CA MET A 70 18.33 -19.03 2.47
C MET A 70 17.85 -17.59 2.57
N LEU A 71 16.55 -17.41 2.83
CA LEU A 71 16.02 -16.10 3.21
C LEU A 71 16.30 -15.78 4.68
N PRO A 72 16.53 -14.51 5.02
CA PRO A 72 16.70 -14.06 6.39
C PRO A 72 15.50 -14.40 7.27
N ILE A 73 15.76 -14.79 8.52
CA ILE A 73 14.71 -15.18 9.49
C ILE A 73 13.68 -14.06 9.76
N VAL A 74 14.04 -12.80 9.49
CA VAL A 74 13.15 -11.64 9.60
C VAL A 74 11.91 -11.79 8.70
N TYR A 75 12.03 -12.46 7.55
CA TYR A 75 10.92 -12.71 6.62
C TYR A 75 10.07 -13.92 7.00
N ALA A 76 10.51 -14.78 7.94
CA ALA A 76 9.88 -16.08 8.17
C ALA A 76 8.38 -15.98 8.49
N ASN A 77 7.99 -15.05 9.37
CA ASN A 77 6.57 -14.84 9.71
C ASN A 77 5.76 -14.28 8.52
N MET A 78 6.34 -13.38 7.74
CA MET A 78 5.69 -12.79 6.56
C MET A 78 5.44 -13.86 5.50
N ILE A 79 6.44 -14.72 5.24
CA ILE A 79 6.32 -15.84 4.32
C ILE A 79 5.30 -16.86 4.83
N PHE A 80 5.38 -17.23 6.11
CA PHE A 80 4.45 -18.19 6.71
C PHE A 80 2.99 -17.73 6.57
N PHE A 81 2.66 -16.51 7.01
CA PHE A 81 1.29 -16.01 6.88
C PHE A 81 0.89 -15.74 5.42
N GLY A 82 1.83 -15.37 4.55
CA GLY A 82 1.59 -15.29 3.11
C GLY A 82 1.20 -16.65 2.50
N LEU A 83 1.91 -17.72 2.89
CA LEU A 83 1.59 -19.09 2.46
C LEU A 83 0.24 -19.54 3.02
N CYS A 84 -0.05 -19.28 4.30
CA CYS A 84 -1.38 -19.56 4.87
C CYS A 84 -2.49 -18.83 4.10
N PHE A 85 -2.30 -17.55 3.76
CA PHE A 85 -3.29 -16.80 2.98
C PHE A 85 -3.47 -17.37 1.57
N THR A 86 -2.36 -17.80 0.94
CA THR A 86 -2.38 -18.47 -0.36
C THR A 86 -3.13 -19.80 -0.30
N LEU A 87 -2.92 -20.60 0.76
CA LEU A 87 -3.61 -21.87 0.98
C LEU A 87 -5.12 -21.68 1.15
N ILE A 88 -5.54 -20.66 1.92
CA ILE A 88 -6.97 -20.27 2.00
C ILE A 88 -7.49 -19.90 0.61
N GLY A 89 -6.67 -19.20 -0.18
CA GLY A 89 -6.98 -18.86 -1.55
C GLY A 89 -7.23 -20.09 -2.45
N PHE A 90 -6.41 -21.14 -2.30
CA PHE A 90 -6.57 -22.42 -2.98
C PHE A 90 -7.80 -23.21 -2.50
N ILE A 91 -8.13 -23.18 -1.21
CA ILE A 91 -9.38 -23.75 -0.70
C ILE A 91 -10.58 -23.05 -1.35
N GLY A 92 -10.51 -21.72 -1.49
CA GLY A 92 -11.53 -20.95 -2.20
C GLY A 92 -11.68 -21.32 -3.68
N LEU A 93 -10.58 -21.68 -4.36
CA LEU A 93 -10.62 -22.19 -5.74
C LEU A 93 -11.36 -23.52 -5.86
N TYR A 94 -11.25 -24.40 -4.87
CA TYR A 94 -11.97 -25.68 -4.87
C TYR A 94 -13.49 -25.47 -4.85
N ASN A 95 -13.97 -24.46 -4.11
CA ASN A 95 -15.39 -24.15 -4.02
C ASN A 95 -15.92 -23.44 -5.28
N HIS A 96 -15.14 -22.51 -5.86
CA HIS A 96 -15.52 -21.75 -7.04
C HIS A 96 -14.32 -21.49 -7.96
N ALA A 97 -14.04 -22.44 -8.85
CA ALA A 97 -12.99 -22.33 -9.85
C ALA A 97 -13.46 -21.49 -11.04
N ASN A 98 -13.13 -20.20 -11.05
CA ASN A 98 -13.30 -19.34 -12.21
C ASN A 98 -11.98 -18.63 -12.57
N ALA A 99 -11.87 -18.08 -13.78
CA ALA A 99 -10.65 -17.42 -14.25
C ALA A 99 -10.23 -16.27 -13.32
N ARG A 100 -11.19 -15.55 -12.72
CA ARG A 100 -10.92 -14.45 -11.80
C ARG A 100 -10.34 -14.92 -10.47
N SER A 101 -10.76 -16.08 -9.98
CA SER A 101 -10.20 -16.74 -8.79
C SER A 101 -8.70 -17.02 -8.99
N PHE A 102 -8.33 -17.57 -10.15
CA PHE A 102 -6.92 -17.82 -10.50
C PHE A 102 -6.12 -16.51 -10.63
N ILE A 103 -6.69 -15.50 -11.30
CA ILE A 103 -6.05 -14.19 -11.43
C ILE A 103 -5.81 -13.56 -10.05
N THR A 104 -6.80 -13.57 -9.17
CA THR A 104 -6.70 -12.97 -7.83
C THR A 104 -5.63 -13.66 -6.99
N LEU A 105 -5.57 -15.00 -7.04
CA LEU A 105 -4.54 -15.77 -6.35
C LEU A 105 -3.14 -15.48 -6.92
N TYR A 106 -3.01 -15.46 -8.25
CA TYR A 106 -1.77 -15.10 -8.93
C TYR A 106 -1.31 -13.69 -8.57
N GLN A 107 -2.23 -12.72 -8.53
CA GLN A 107 -1.93 -11.34 -8.13
C GLN A 107 -1.36 -11.29 -6.71
N PHE A 108 -2.00 -11.94 -5.75
CA PHE A 108 -1.51 -11.98 -4.37
C PHE A 108 -0.11 -12.59 -4.27
N VAL A 109 0.10 -13.78 -4.85
CA VAL A 109 1.41 -14.46 -4.83
C VAL A 109 2.48 -13.59 -5.50
N SER A 110 2.15 -12.98 -6.63
CA SER A 110 3.08 -12.12 -7.37
C SER A 110 3.45 -10.87 -6.60
N VAL A 111 2.51 -10.27 -5.86
CA VAL A 111 2.77 -9.11 -5.00
C VAL A 111 3.68 -9.46 -3.82
N MET A 112 3.47 -10.63 -3.21
CA MET A 112 4.34 -11.12 -2.15
C MET A 112 5.76 -11.34 -2.66
N ASN A 113 5.90 -11.97 -3.83
CA ASN A 113 7.19 -12.16 -4.50
C ASN A 113 7.84 -10.82 -4.88
N PHE A 114 7.07 -9.89 -5.45
CA PHE A 114 7.53 -8.53 -5.72
C PHE A 114 8.08 -7.87 -4.45
N THR A 115 7.37 -7.96 -3.32
CA THR A 115 7.79 -7.35 -2.06
C THR A 115 9.09 -7.98 -1.55
N LEU A 116 9.19 -9.32 -1.53
CA LEU A 116 10.39 -10.05 -1.12
C LEU A 116 11.59 -9.69 -2.00
N TYR A 117 11.38 -9.61 -3.32
CA TYR A 117 12.42 -9.20 -4.25
C TYR A 117 12.88 -7.78 -3.98
N MET A 118 11.95 -6.84 -3.93
CA MET A 118 12.24 -5.41 -3.73
C MET A 118 12.85 -5.12 -2.35
N SER A 119 12.56 -5.95 -1.34
CA SER A 119 13.19 -5.83 -0.01
C SER A 119 14.61 -6.39 0.06
N SER A 120 15.03 -7.20 -0.90
CA SER A 120 16.41 -7.72 -0.96
C SER A 120 17.40 -6.69 -1.51
N PHE A 121 16.95 -5.68 -2.27
CA PHE A 121 17.83 -4.63 -2.78
C PHE A 121 18.34 -3.71 -1.68
N LYS A 122 19.60 -3.32 -1.75
CA LYS A 122 20.14 -2.19 -0.97
C LYS A 122 19.66 -0.87 -1.55
N TRP A 123 18.60 -0.29 -0.96
CA TRP A 123 18.07 1.04 -1.31
C TRP A 123 18.99 2.15 -0.81
N ASP A 124 20.04 2.41 -1.59
CA ASP A 124 20.93 3.55 -1.40
C ASP A 124 20.31 4.87 -1.90
N PHE A 125 21.03 5.96 -1.65
CA PHE A 125 20.65 7.30 -2.07
C PHE A 125 20.43 7.42 -3.59
N TYR A 126 21.25 6.77 -4.41
CA TYR A 126 21.20 6.91 -5.86
C TYR A 126 19.94 6.26 -6.45
N LYS A 127 19.59 5.06 -5.97
CA LYS A 127 18.37 4.36 -6.37
C LYS A 127 17.12 5.13 -5.96
N LEU A 128 17.07 5.64 -4.73
CA LEU A 128 15.96 6.45 -4.23
C LEU A 128 15.86 7.79 -4.96
N LYS A 129 17.00 8.42 -5.31
CA LYS A 129 17.04 9.62 -6.15
C LYS A 129 16.45 9.36 -7.54
N GLY A 130 16.77 8.22 -8.15
CA GLY A 130 16.19 7.81 -9.44
C GLY A 130 14.67 7.74 -9.39
N ILE A 131 14.11 7.04 -8.38
CA ILE A 131 12.65 6.96 -8.19
C ILE A 131 12.04 8.33 -7.93
N SER A 132 12.67 9.09 -7.04
CA SER A 132 12.19 10.41 -6.66
C SER A 132 12.11 11.31 -7.87
N ASN A 133 13.13 11.32 -8.75
CA ASN A 133 13.11 12.08 -9.99
C ASN A 133 11.93 11.68 -10.90
N LEU A 134 11.68 10.39 -11.09
CA LEU A 134 10.55 9.92 -11.89
C LEU A 134 9.19 10.31 -11.27
N SER A 135 9.09 10.21 -9.94
CA SER A 135 7.89 10.61 -9.18
C SER A 135 7.66 12.12 -9.29
N MET A 136 8.72 12.92 -9.22
CA MET A 136 8.67 14.36 -9.41
C MET A 136 8.22 14.75 -10.81
N ILE A 137 8.75 14.09 -11.85
CA ILE A 137 8.32 14.29 -13.24
C ILE A 137 6.83 13.99 -13.37
N TYR A 138 6.36 12.85 -12.83
CA TYR A 138 4.95 12.49 -12.84
C TYR A 138 4.09 13.58 -12.19
N ILE A 139 4.42 14.01 -10.97
CA ILE A 139 3.69 15.06 -10.25
C ILE A 139 3.69 16.38 -11.04
N LEU A 140 4.83 16.80 -11.59
CA LEU A 140 4.94 18.04 -12.36
C LEU A 140 4.11 17.99 -13.66
N CYS A 141 4.12 16.86 -14.37
CA CYS A 141 3.24 16.65 -15.52
C CYS A 141 1.76 16.75 -15.12
N THR A 142 1.37 16.15 -14.00
CA THR A 142 0.00 16.26 -13.48
C THR A 142 -0.37 17.69 -13.09
N VAL A 143 0.55 18.46 -12.47
CA VAL A 143 0.35 19.88 -12.17
C VAL A 143 0.15 20.69 -13.46
N PHE A 144 0.96 20.43 -14.48
CA PHE A 144 0.82 21.10 -15.77
C PHE A 144 -0.54 20.80 -16.42
N ILE A 145 -0.99 19.55 -16.41
CA ILE A 145 -2.32 19.16 -16.91
C ILE A 145 -3.42 19.85 -16.10
N TRP A 146 -3.30 19.91 -14.77
CA TRP A 146 -4.27 20.58 -13.90
C TRP A 146 -4.37 22.08 -14.21
N ALA A 147 -3.23 22.75 -14.37
CA ALA A 147 -3.16 24.16 -14.73
C ALA A 147 -3.72 24.42 -16.14
N ALA A 148 -3.35 23.60 -17.12
CA ALA A 148 -3.85 23.69 -18.50
C ALA A 148 -5.36 23.44 -18.58
N SER A 149 -5.92 22.68 -17.64
CA SER A 149 -7.37 22.43 -17.52
C SER A 149 -8.11 23.55 -16.77
N GLY A 150 -7.43 24.60 -16.32
CA GLY A 150 -8.04 25.71 -15.58
C GLY A 150 -8.24 25.44 -14.08
N PHE A 151 -7.41 24.59 -13.47
CA PHE A 151 -7.47 24.23 -12.04
C PHE A 151 -8.83 23.68 -11.56
N PRO A 152 -9.45 22.72 -12.27
CA PRO A 152 -10.75 22.20 -11.88
C PRO A 152 -10.69 21.50 -10.51
N ILE A 153 -11.81 21.55 -9.79
CA ILE A 153 -12.07 20.79 -8.56
C ILE A 153 -13.50 20.23 -8.67
N PRO A 154 -13.70 18.90 -8.69
CA PRO A 154 -12.69 17.84 -8.54
C PRO A 154 -11.81 17.65 -9.78
N PHE A 155 -10.56 17.24 -9.57
CA PHE A 155 -9.60 16.91 -10.64
C PHE A 155 -9.31 15.41 -10.71
N SER A 156 -9.49 14.81 -11.90
CA SER A 156 -9.17 13.40 -12.19
C SER A 156 -8.07 13.21 -13.24
N SER A 157 -7.55 14.29 -13.84
CA SER A 157 -6.57 14.22 -14.94
C SER A 157 -7.04 13.29 -16.07
N ILE A 158 -6.16 12.42 -16.58
CA ILE A 158 -6.45 11.40 -17.59
C ILE A 158 -7.24 10.19 -17.05
N PHE A 159 -7.43 10.10 -15.74
CA PHE A 159 -8.10 8.97 -15.11
C PHE A 159 -9.61 9.12 -15.16
N SER A 160 -10.28 7.96 -15.14
CA SER A 160 -11.74 7.88 -15.10
C SER A 160 -12.34 8.45 -13.80
N ASN A 161 -11.57 8.42 -12.72
CA ASN A 161 -12.01 8.78 -11.39
C ASN A 161 -10.89 9.45 -10.59
N ALA A 162 -11.22 10.53 -9.88
CA ALA A 162 -10.30 11.22 -8.98
C ALA A 162 -9.78 10.32 -7.85
N ASN A 163 -10.56 9.32 -7.44
CA ASN A 163 -10.17 8.31 -6.45
C ASN A 163 -9.06 7.36 -6.95
N ILE A 164 -8.71 7.37 -8.23
CA ILE A 164 -7.57 6.61 -8.79
C ILE A 164 -6.32 7.49 -8.79
N LEU A 165 -6.43 8.72 -9.28
CA LEU A 165 -5.32 9.68 -9.32
C LEU A 165 -4.77 9.99 -7.92
N ALA A 166 -5.66 10.23 -6.96
CA ALA A 166 -5.29 10.70 -5.63
C ALA A 166 -4.38 9.72 -4.85
N PRO A 167 -4.66 8.40 -4.82
CA PRO A 167 -3.73 7.42 -4.28
C PRO A 167 -2.36 7.40 -4.98
N TYR A 168 -2.31 7.48 -6.32
CA TYR A 168 -1.01 7.52 -7.03
C TYR A 168 -0.17 8.69 -6.55
N LEU A 169 -0.77 9.88 -6.49
CA LEU A 169 -0.08 11.08 -5.99
C LEU A 169 0.40 10.87 -4.55
N LEU A 170 -0.47 10.40 -3.65
CA LEU A 170 -0.13 10.17 -2.25
C LEU A 170 1.08 9.24 -2.08
N TYR A 171 1.08 8.09 -2.76
CA TYR A 171 2.14 7.09 -2.65
C TYR A 171 3.42 7.52 -3.37
N LEU A 172 3.32 8.27 -4.48
CA LEU A 172 4.50 8.83 -5.15
C LEU A 172 5.20 9.91 -4.32
N LEU A 173 4.49 10.63 -3.44
CA LEU A 173 5.11 11.60 -2.52
C LEU A 173 6.12 10.96 -1.55
N PHE A 174 6.04 9.64 -1.30
CA PHE A 174 6.99 8.93 -0.44
C PHE A 174 8.45 9.14 -0.88
N PHE A 175 8.73 9.12 -2.19
CA PHE A 175 10.10 9.15 -2.71
C PHE A 175 10.75 10.54 -2.63
N PRO A 176 10.09 11.65 -3.02
CA PRO A 176 10.57 13.00 -2.71
C PRO A 176 10.79 13.23 -1.20
N ILE A 177 9.91 12.72 -0.33
CA ILE A 177 10.11 12.83 1.13
C ILE A 177 11.37 12.08 1.56
N CYS A 178 11.60 10.85 1.06
CA CYS A 178 12.85 10.13 1.30
C CYS A 178 14.08 10.97 0.94
N MET A 179 14.04 11.69 -0.18
CA MET A 179 15.14 12.56 -0.60
C MET A 179 15.36 13.76 0.32
N ILE A 180 14.29 14.37 0.84
CA ILE A 180 14.38 15.43 1.84
C ILE A 180 15.03 14.90 3.13
N LEU A 181 14.70 13.67 3.54
CA LEU A 181 15.27 13.03 4.73
C LEU A 181 16.78 12.77 4.58
N TYR A 182 17.27 12.49 3.36
CA TYR A 182 18.71 12.39 3.07
C TYR A 182 19.40 13.75 2.93
N LYS A 183 18.81 14.68 2.18
CA LYS A 183 19.42 15.98 1.83
C LYS A 183 18.47 17.12 2.24
N LYS A 184 18.79 17.77 3.36
CA LYS A 184 17.90 18.75 4.03
C LYS A 184 17.56 20.02 3.22
N GLN A 185 18.29 20.34 2.15
CA GLN A 185 18.26 21.69 1.54
C GLN A 185 18.10 21.67 0.01
N ASN A 186 17.02 21.11 -0.51
CA ASN A 186 16.63 21.33 -1.92
C ASN A 186 15.21 21.90 -1.99
N ILE A 187 15.10 23.21 -2.20
CA ILE A 187 13.82 23.94 -2.28
C ILE A 187 12.85 23.32 -3.30
N MET A 188 13.38 22.78 -4.40
CA MET A 188 12.59 22.13 -5.44
C MET A 188 11.82 20.92 -4.91
N LEU A 189 12.40 20.14 -3.99
CA LEU A 189 11.72 19.00 -3.37
C LEU A 189 10.52 19.44 -2.53
N TYR A 190 10.66 20.55 -1.80
CA TYR A 190 9.56 21.10 -0.99
C TYR A 190 8.45 21.67 -1.87
N LEU A 191 8.79 22.37 -2.95
CA LEU A 191 7.80 22.87 -3.92
C LEU A 191 7.00 21.72 -4.54
N ILE A 192 7.67 20.63 -4.94
CA ILE A 192 6.98 19.47 -5.51
C ILE A 192 6.13 18.76 -4.47
N LEU A 193 6.58 18.66 -3.22
CA LEU A 193 5.78 18.12 -2.13
C LEU A 193 4.50 18.92 -1.91
N VAL A 194 4.61 20.25 -1.84
CA VAL A 194 3.45 21.14 -1.69
C VAL A 194 2.51 21.00 -2.88
N SER A 195 3.02 21.01 -4.11
CA SER A 195 2.21 20.81 -5.31
C SER A 195 1.51 19.45 -5.33
N GLY A 196 2.18 18.38 -4.92
CA GLY A 196 1.59 17.05 -4.82
C GLY A 196 0.46 16.99 -3.78
N VAL A 197 0.65 17.64 -2.62
CA VAL A 197 -0.42 17.75 -1.60
C VAL A 197 -1.59 18.58 -2.11
N LEU A 198 -1.35 19.69 -2.81
CA LEU A 198 -2.40 20.50 -3.43
C LEU A 198 -3.19 19.72 -4.47
N LEU A 199 -2.53 18.89 -5.30
CA LEU A 199 -3.21 18.01 -6.23
C LEU A 199 -4.05 16.95 -5.50
N CYS A 200 -3.55 16.36 -4.40
CA CYS A 200 -4.34 15.46 -3.57
C CYS A 200 -5.61 16.15 -3.04
N VAL A 201 -5.53 17.42 -2.63
CA VAL A 201 -6.69 18.21 -2.22
C VAL A 201 -7.63 18.48 -3.41
N ALA A 202 -7.09 18.86 -4.57
CA ALA A 202 -7.86 19.16 -5.77
C ALA A 202 -8.68 17.96 -6.28
N THR A 203 -8.23 16.73 -6.02
CA THR A 203 -9.00 15.52 -6.35
C THR A 203 -10.31 15.39 -5.57
N SER A 204 -10.45 16.10 -4.43
CA SER A 204 -11.57 15.99 -3.50
C SER A 204 -11.79 14.57 -2.91
N ALA A 205 -10.80 13.68 -3.03
CA ALA A 205 -10.84 12.33 -2.46
C ALA A 205 -10.61 12.36 -0.94
N ARG A 206 -11.70 12.32 -0.16
CA ARG A 206 -11.65 12.41 1.32
C ARG A 206 -10.79 11.33 1.96
N THR A 207 -10.79 10.14 1.38
CA THR A 207 -10.02 8.97 1.84
C THR A 207 -8.52 9.25 1.81
N ILE A 208 -8.04 9.95 0.77
CA ILE A 208 -6.64 10.33 0.63
C ILE A 208 -6.24 11.43 1.60
N LEU A 209 -7.13 12.38 1.92
CA LEU A 209 -6.88 13.36 2.97
C LEU A 209 -6.75 12.70 4.34
N LEU A 210 -7.61 11.72 4.63
CA LEU A 210 -7.52 10.92 5.86
C LEU A 210 -6.23 10.10 5.91
N SER A 211 -5.83 9.48 4.80
CA SER A 211 -4.55 8.77 4.70
C SER A 211 -3.34 9.70 4.86
N LEU A 212 -3.36 10.89 4.27
CA LEU A 212 -2.31 11.91 4.45
C LEU A 212 -2.22 12.34 5.92
N LEU A 213 -3.35 12.62 6.57
CA LEU A 213 -3.41 12.92 8.00
C LEU A 213 -2.82 11.78 8.83
N SER A 214 -3.15 10.53 8.52
CA SER A 214 -2.62 9.38 9.24
C SER A 214 -1.12 9.17 9.04
N ILE A 215 -0.55 9.50 7.86
CA ILE A 215 0.91 9.53 7.65
C ILE A 215 1.53 10.56 8.59
N VAL A 216 1.00 11.79 8.60
CA VAL A 216 1.54 12.87 9.44
C VAL A 216 1.45 12.51 10.92
N LEU A 217 0.29 12.05 11.39
CA LEU A 217 0.10 11.67 12.79
C LEU A 217 0.99 10.50 13.20
N THR A 218 1.02 9.41 12.41
CA THR A 218 1.86 8.24 12.72
C THR A 218 3.33 8.62 12.69
N TYR A 219 3.74 9.45 11.71
CA TYR A 219 5.10 9.95 11.65
C TYR A 219 5.40 10.78 12.90
N LEU A 220 4.63 11.82 13.23
CA LEU A 220 4.89 12.69 14.39
C LEU A 220 4.88 11.93 15.73
N LEU A 221 3.90 11.05 15.93
CA LEU A 221 3.75 10.25 17.15
C LEU A 221 4.73 9.08 17.25
N TRP A 222 5.57 8.83 16.23
CA TRP A 222 6.45 7.68 16.18
C TRP A 222 7.25 7.44 17.45
N HIS A 223 7.88 8.49 18.01
CA HIS A 223 8.67 8.34 19.24
C HIS A 223 7.84 7.86 20.44
N SER A 224 6.56 8.24 20.50
CA SER A 224 5.62 7.74 21.51
C SER A 224 5.21 6.30 21.20
N ILE A 225 4.95 5.98 19.93
CA ILE A 225 4.56 4.64 19.46
C ILE A 225 5.69 3.64 19.71
N THR A 226 6.95 4.03 19.48
CA THR A 226 8.13 3.17 19.62
C THR A 226 8.76 3.19 21.01
N ARG A 227 8.10 3.80 22.01
CA ARG A 227 8.61 3.86 23.39
C ARG A 227 8.77 2.48 24.02
N SER A 228 7.88 1.53 23.69
CA SER A 228 7.98 0.14 24.11
C SER A 228 7.35 -0.79 23.07
N LYS A 229 7.77 -2.05 23.06
CA LYS A 229 7.20 -3.07 22.16
C LYS A 229 5.70 -3.22 22.33
N THR A 230 5.23 -3.16 23.58
CA THR A 230 3.81 -3.25 23.90
C THR A 230 3.04 -2.09 23.27
N ILE A 231 3.49 -0.84 23.45
CA ILE A 231 2.81 0.32 22.85
C ILE A 231 2.84 0.22 21.32
N PHE A 232 3.96 -0.19 20.74
CA PHE A 232 4.11 -0.35 19.29
C PHE A 232 3.14 -1.39 18.71
N TYR A 233 2.99 -2.55 19.36
CA TYR A 233 2.03 -3.57 18.92
C TYR A 233 0.58 -3.18 19.21
N SER A 234 0.31 -2.60 20.38
CA SER A 234 -1.02 -2.11 20.74
C SER A 234 -1.50 -1.02 19.78
N PHE A 235 -0.62 -0.15 19.30
CA PHE A 235 -0.97 0.87 18.30
C PHE A 235 -1.50 0.24 17.00
N PHE A 236 -0.83 -0.81 16.49
CA PHE A 236 -1.32 -1.52 15.30
C PHE A 236 -2.69 -2.15 15.53
N PHE A 237 -2.87 -2.88 16.64
CA PHE A 237 -4.16 -3.49 16.95
C PHE A 237 -5.26 -2.46 17.20
N PHE A 238 -4.94 -1.31 17.80
CA PHE A 238 -5.88 -0.20 17.94
C PHE A 238 -6.37 0.32 16.58
N ILE A 239 -5.46 0.51 15.62
CA ILE A 239 -5.83 0.89 14.24
C ILE A 239 -6.70 -0.19 13.59
N ILE A 240 -6.35 -1.47 13.72
CA ILE A 240 -7.18 -2.58 13.20
C ILE A 240 -8.56 -2.58 13.86
N MET A 241 -8.66 -2.37 15.17
CA MET A 241 -9.94 -2.29 15.87
C MET A 241 -10.80 -1.14 15.36
N ILE A 242 -10.23 0.04 15.11
CA ILE A 242 -10.95 1.17 14.47
C ILE A 242 -11.43 0.76 13.08
N ILE A 243 -10.58 0.13 12.28
CA ILE A 243 -10.91 -0.30 10.92
C ILE A 243 -12.07 -1.31 10.92
N LEU A 244 -12.02 -2.30 11.81
CA LEU A 244 -13.09 -3.30 11.95
C LEU A 244 -14.37 -2.65 12.49
N ALA A 245 -14.27 -1.74 13.46
CA ALA A 245 -15.41 -0.97 13.95
C ALA A 245 -16.07 -0.17 12.82
N VAL A 246 -15.30 0.57 12.02
CA VAL A 246 -15.82 1.29 10.85
C VAL A 246 -16.38 0.31 9.81
N THR A 247 -15.81 -0.88 9.65
CA THR A 247 -16.30 -1.84 8.65
C THR A 247 -17.63 -2.49 9.05
N PHE A 248 -17.80 -2.85 10.33
CA PHE A 248 -18.94 -3.65 10.80
C PHE A 248 -20.00 -2.87 11.58
N ILE A 249 -19.65 -1.73 12.19
CA ILE A 249 -20.59 -0.92 12.98
C ILE A 249 -21.20 0.19 12.11
N TYR A 250 -20.41 0.86 11.26
CA TYR A 250 -20.90 1.94 10.38
C TYR A 250 -22.14 1.56 9.56
N PRO A 251 -22.24 0.36 8.94
CA PRO A 251 -23.42 0.00 8.15
C PRO A 251 -24.71 -0.07 8.95
N ASN A 252 -24.61 -0.29 10.26
CA ASN A 252 -25.73 -0.44 11.18
C ASN A 252 -25.98 0.85 12.00
N LEU A 253 -25.25 1.94 11.70
CA LEU A 253 -25.38 3.20 12.45
C LEU A 253 -26.79 3.80 12.32
N SER A 254 -27.54 3.45 11.26
CA SER A 254 -28.92 3.89 11.04
C SER A 254 -29.90 3.34 12.08
N GLU A 255 -29.56 2.23 12.72
CA GLU A 255 -30.38 1.60 13.77
C GLU A 255 -30.16 2.26 15.14
N TRP A 256 -29.18 3.17 15.26
CA TRP A 256 -28.91 3.87 16.51
C TRP A 256 -29.90 5.02 16.72
N ASP A 257 -30.53 5.07 17.90
CA ASP A 257 -31.56 6.07 18.24
C ASP A 257 -31.11 7.52 18.03
N HIS A 258 -29.82 7.81 18.25
CA HIS A 258 -29.23 9.15 18.12
C HIS A 258 -28.62 9.43 16.74
N TYR A 259 -28.79 8.54 15.77
CA TYR A 259 -28.23 8.72 14.42
C TYR A 259 -28.67 10.05 13.78
N ARG A 260 -29.94 10.43 13.93
CA ARG A 260 -30.47 11.68 13.33
C ARG A 260 -29.80 12.92 13.92
N ASP A 261 -29.49 12.91 15.21
CA ASP A 261 -28.79 14.02 15.86
C ASP A 261 -27.34 14.12 15.36
N LEU A 262 -26.67 12.98 15.22
CA LEU A 262 -25.31 12.91 14.67
C LEU A 262 -25.28 13.35 13.20
N GLU A 263 -26.21 12.86 12.38
CA GLU A 263 -26.34 13.22 10.95
C GLU A 263 -26.59 14.72 10.79
N ARG A 264 -27.50 15.31 11.58
CA ARG A 264 -27.74 16.76 11.58
C ARG A 264 -26.47 17.52 11.94
N LEU A 265 -25.77 17.11 13.00
CA LEU A 265 -24.52 17.76 13.42
C LEU A 265 -23.46 17.69 12.32
N VAL A 266 -23.24 16.53 11.71
CA VAL A 266 -22.26 16.37 10.63
C VAL A 266 -22.65 17.21 9.41
N TRP A 267 -23.93 17.22 9.05
CA TRP A 267 -24.44 18.04 7.95
C TRP A 267 -24.26 19.54 8.22
N GLU A 268 -24.56 20.02 9.42
CA GLU A 268 -24.41 21.43 9.82
C GLU A 268 -22.95 21.90 9.74
N TYR A 269 -21.99 21.10 10.21
CA TYR A 269 -20.57 21.48 10.22
C TYR A 269 -19.83 21.20 8.91
N THR A 270 -20.28 20.22 8.11
CA THR A 270 -19.54 19.75 6.93
C THR A 270 -20.30 19.89 5.60
N GLY A 271 -21.60 20.15 5.64
CA GLY A 271 -22.50 20.18 4.48
C GLY A 271 -22.69 18.81 3.81
N LYS A 272 -22.35 17.72 4.50
CA LYS A 272 -22.29 16.36 3.93
C LYS A 272 -22.96 15.35 4.84
N ASN A 273 -23.57 14.35 4.23
CA ASN A 273 -24.16 13.21 4.92
C ASN A 273 -23.07 12.24 5.42
N ILE A 274 -23.33 11.55 6.53
CA ILE A 274 -22.48 10.47 7.05
C ILE A 274 -22.54 9.26 6.13
N PHE A 275 -23.74 8.97 5.62
CA PHE A 275 -23.97 7.90 4.66
C PHE A 275 -23.65 8.35 3.24
N SER A 276 -22.92 7.48 2.55
CA SER A 276 -22.46 7.72 1.18
C SER A 276 -23.04 6.71 0.19
N GLY A 277 -24.01 5.88 0.61
CA GLY A 277 -24.48 4.70 -0.10
C GLY A 277 -23.69 3.43 0.23
N ARG A 278 -22.52 3.55 0.89
CA ARG A 278 -21.67 2.41 1.25
C ARG A 278 -22.28 1.57 2.35
N GLU A 279 -23.04 2.18 3.25
CA GLU A 279 -23.76 1.51 4.33
C GLU A 279 -24.69 0.40 3.81
N VAL A 280 -25.42 0.65 2.71
CA VAL A 280 -26.34 -0.34 2.11
C VAL A 280 -25.57 -1.51 1.49
N VAL A 281 -24.44 -1.21 0.84
CA VAL A 281 -23.60 -2.23 0.20
C VAL A 281 -22.91 -3.09 1.27
N TRP A 282 -22.36 -2.44 2.29
CA TRP A 282 -21.62 -3.11 3.35
C TRP A 282 -22.54 -3.93 4.25
N SER A 283 -23.74 -3.46 4.59
CA SER A 283 -24.73 -4.26 5.34
C SER A 283 -25.14 -5.52 4.56
N HIS A 284 -25.36 -5.39 3.25
CA HIS A 284 -25.63 -6.54 2.40
C HIS A 284 -24.45 -7.52 2.37
N LEU A 285 -23.21 -7.03 2.21
CA LEU A 285 -22.02 -7.88 2.24
C LEU A 285 -21.83 -8.60 3.58
N ILE A 286 -22.08 -7.92 4.70
CA ILE A 286 -22.03 -8.51 6.04
C ILE A 286 -23.08 -9.63 6.15
N SER A 287 -24.28 -9.41 5.61
CA SER A 287 -25.31 -10.46 5.59
C SER A 287 -24.87 -11.69 4.78
N LEU A 288 -24.18 -11.52 3.65
CA LEU A 288 -23.61 -12.63 2.89
C LEU A 288 -22.48 -13.33 3.67
N ILE A 289 -21.53 -12.56 4.21
CA ILE A 289 -20.43 -13.11 5.02
C ILE A 289 -20.98 -13.94 6.19
N SER A 290 -22.09 -13.52 6.80
CA SER A 290 -22.73 -14.26 7.90
C SER A 290 -23.25 -15.66 7.49
N GLN A 291 -23.53 -15.89 6.20
CA GLN A 291 -23.96 -17.19 5.70
C GLN A 291 -22.79 -18.17 5.53
N GLN A 292 -21.57 -17.67 5.24
CA GLN A 292 -20.36 -18.48 5.10
C GLN A 292 -19.18 -17.86 5.88
N PRO A 293 -19.24 -17.82 7.23
CA PRO A 293 -18.35 -16.97 8.03
C PRO A 293 -16.90 -17.43 8.08
N PHE A 294 -16.62 -18.72 7.89
CA PHE A 294 -15.27 -19.25 8.11
C PHE A 294 -14.37 -19.14 6.88
N PHE A 295 -14.81 -19.67 5.74
CA PHE A 295 -14.03 -19.73 4.49
C PHE A 295 -14.58 -18.85 3.36
N GLY A 296 -15.71 -18.18 3.56
CA GLY A 296 -16.33 -17.33 2.55
C GLY A 296 -16.75 -18.10 1.29
N TYR A 297 -17.08 -17.33 0.25
CA TYR A 297 -17.59 -17.80 -1.03
C TYR A 297 -16.49 -18.10 -2.06
N GLY A 298 -15.24 -18.16 -1.65
CA GLY A 298 -14.10 -18.45 -2.53
C GLY A 298 -13.39 -17.22 -3.09
N THR A 299 -12.13 -17.43 -3.44
CA THR A 299 -11.22 -16.41 -3.98
C THR A 299 -11.75 -15.84 -5.28
N GLY A 300 -11.62 -14.52 -5.49
CA GLY A 300 -12.03 -13.88 -6.74
C GLY A 300 -13.54 -13.64 -6.88
N THR A 301 -14.36 -14.16 -5.96
CA THR A 301 -15.81 -13.94 -5.94
C THR A 301 -16.12 -12.45 -5.81
N LEU A 302 -17.02 -11.98 -6.67
CA LEU A 302 -17.58 -10.64 -6.68
C LEU A 302 -18.98 -10.64 -6.07
N VAL A 303 -19.42 -9.46 -5.62
CA VAL A 303 -20.78 -9.26 -5.13
C VAL A 303 -21.81 -9.57 -6.22
N SER A 304 -21.48 -9.28 -7.48
CA SER A 304 -22.32 -9.58 -8.65
C SER A 304 -22.49 -11.06 -8.95
N ASP A 305 -21.58 -11.91 -8.45
CA ASP A 305 -21.63 -13.35 -8.70
C ASP A 305 -22.62 -14.03 -7.74
N ILE A 306 -22.85 -13.43 -6.57
CA ILE A 306 -23.74 -13.93 -5.52
C ILE A 306 -25.06 -13.17 -5.48
N SER A 307 -25.06 -11.90 -5.91
CA SER A 307 -26.23 -11.03 -5.92
C SER A 307 -26.44 -10.46 -7.33
N ASN A 308 -27.70 -10.23 -7.72
CA ASN A 308 -28.04 -9.58 -9.00
C ASN A 308 -27.67 -8.07 -9.04
N LYS A 309 -26.75 -7.61 -8.17
CA LYS A 309 -26.33 -6.21 -8.04
C LYS A 309 -24.88 -6.05 -8.50
N THR A 310 -24.64 -5.15 -9.44
CA THR A 310 -23.30 -4.79 -9.94
C THR A 310 -22.65 -3.74 -9.04
N ILE A 311 -22.38 -4.09 -7.78
CA ILE A 311 -21.82 -3.15 -6.80
C ILE A 311 -20.47 -3.65 -6.29
N SER A 312 -19.47 -2.75 -6.26
CA SER A 312 -18.14 -3.04 -5.68
C SER A 312 -18.16 -2.80 -4.17
N ALA A 313 -17.51 -3.68 -3.41
CA ALA A 313 -17.40 -3.54 -1.95
C ALA A 313 -16.69 -2.24 -1.55
N HIS A 314 -15.68 -1.82 -2.34
CA HIS A 314 -14.81 -0.69 -2.01
C HIS A 314 -14.33 -0.71 -0.54
N ASN A 315 -14.07 -1.90 -0.01
CA ASN A 315 -13.53 -2.11 1.32
C ASN A 315 -12.81 -3.44 1.26
N LEU A 316 -11.48 -3.41 1.37
CA LEU A 316 -10.68 -4.61 1.23
C LEU A 316 -11.01 -5.65 2.31
N TYR A 317 -11.34 -5.21 3.52
CA TYR A 317 -11.62 -6.08 4.65
C TYR A 317 -12.91 -6.87 4.43
N LEU A 318 -13.97 -6.22 3.92
CA LEU A 318 -15.18 -6.91 3.50
C LEU A 318 -14.92 -7.82 2.31
N GLN A 319 -14.11 -7.38 1.34
CA GLN A 319 -13.78 -8.19 0.17
C GLN A 319 -13.04 -9.48 0.56
N ILE A 320 -12.04 -9.39 1.46
CA ILE A 320 -11.32 -10.57 1.97
C ILE A 320 -12.25 -11.45 2.79
N SER A 321 -13.13 -10.87 3.63
CA SER A 321 -14.09 -11.64 4.42
C SER A 321 -15.11 -12.36 3.54
N LEU A 322 -15.56 -11.74 2.45
CA LEU A 322 -16.46 -12.38 1.49
C LEU A 322 -15.78 -13.57 0.80
N GLN A 323 -14.51 -13.40 0.41
CA GLN A 323 -13.77 -14.41 -0.36
C GLN A 323 -13.21 -15.55 0.48
N GLY A 324 -12.67 -15.25 1.67
CA GLY A 324 -11.95 -16.20 2.52
C GLY A 324 -12.48 -16.30 3.96
N GLY A 325 -13.63 -15.67 4.25
CA GLY A 325 -14.22 -15.63 5.59
C GLY A 325 -13.38 -14.89 6.62
N TYR A 326 -13.79 -15.00 7.89
CA TYR A 326 -13.05 -14.44 9.01
C TYR A 326 -11.69 -15.11 9.21
N ILE A 327 -11.50 -16.35 8.74
CA ILE A 327 -10.18 -17.01 8.75
C ILE A 327 -9.24 -16.31 7.78
N GLY A 328 -9.68 -16.07 6.54
CA GLY A 328 -8.92 -15.30 5.55
C GLY A 328 -8.57 -13.90 6.05
N LEU A 329 -9.53 -13.18 6.61
CA LEU A 329 -9.30 -11.86 7.20
C LEU A 329 -8.29 -11.91 8.35
N SER A 330 -8.40 -12.88 9.25
CA SER A 330 -7.48 -13.03 10.40
C SER A 330 -6.05 -13.31 9.95
N VAL A 331 -5.86 -14.22 8.99
CA VAL A 331 -4.54 -14.52 8.43
C VAL A 331 -3.96 -13.31 7.70
N PHE A 332 -4.78 -12.54 6.98
CA PHE A 332 -4.35 -11.30 6.36
C PHE A 332 -3.91 -10.24 7.40
N ILE A 333 -4.64 -10.07 8.50
CA ILE A 333 -4.24 -9.17 9.60
C ILE A 333 -2.94 -9.65 10.23
N LEU A 334 -2.73 -10.96 10.41
CA LEU A 334 -1.49 -11.52 10.94
C LEU A 334 -0.31 -11.33 9.98
N LEU A 335 -0.53 -11.43 8.67
CA LEU A 335 0.46 -11.08 7.64
C LEU A 335 0.89 -9.62 7.80
N LEU A 336 -0.07 -8.69 7.87
CA LEU A 336 0.21 -7.26 8.07
C LEU A 336 0.92 -6.98 9.40
N PHE A 337 0.50 -7.65 10.47
CA PHE A 337 1.15 -7.55 11.77
C PHE A 337 2.60 -8.07 11.72
N SER A 338 2.86 -9.14 10.97
CA SER A 338 4.22 -9.65 10.79
C SER A 338 5.14 -8.63 10.14
N ILE A 339 4.64 -7.87 9.16
CA ILE A 339 5.35 -6.76 8.51
C ILE A 339 5.56 -5.62 9.51
N TRP A 340 4.53 -5.23 10.26
CA TRP A 340 4.64 -4.19 11.29
C TRP A 340 5.72 -4.52 12.33
N LYS A 341 5.79 -5.78 12.79
CA LYS A 341 6.84 -6.25 13.71
C LYS A 341 8.25 -6.06 13.15
N ILE A 342 8.45 -6.16 11.84
CA ILE A 342 9.76 -5.93 11.21
C ILE A 342 10.20 -4.48 11.46
N PHE A 343 9.31 -3.50 11.29
CA PHE A 343 9.63 -2.08 11.45
C PHE A 343 10.11 -1.68 12.85
N TRP A 344 9.78 -2.46 13.90
CA TRP A 344 10.33 -2.27 15.24
C TRP A 344 11.87 -2.27 15.24
N TYR A 345 12.48 -3.17 14.45
CA TYR A 345 13.94 -3.31 14.42
C TYR A 345 14.66 -2.16 13.70
N GLY A 346 13.92 -1.32 12.98
CA GLY A 346 14.44 -0.15 12.28
C GLY A 346 13.93 1.17 12.84
N GLN A 347 13.42 1.21 14.07
CA GLN A 347 12.69 2.36 14.59
C GLN A 347 13.45 3.70 14.57
N GLU A 348 14.78 3.67 14.63
CA GLU A 348 15.62 4.88 14.55
C GLU A 348 15.88 5.37 13.11
N ASP A 349 15.63 4.53 12.10
CA ASP A 349 15.79 4.90 10.70
C ASP A 349 14.55 5.69 10.22
N ARG A 350 14.79 6.93 9.75
CA ARG A 350 13.72 7.85 9.34
C ARG A 350 12.93 7.34 8.13
N ILE A 351 13.55 6.54 7.25
CA ILE A 351 12.89 5.93 6.09
C ILE A 351 12.01 4.78 6.56
N VAL A 352 12.48 3.97 7.51
CA VAL A 352 11.66 2.91 8.13
C VAL A 352 10.43 3.52 8.80
N ARG A 353 10.62 4.58 9.61
CA ARG A 353 9.51 5.36 10.20
C ARG A 353 8.52 5.85 9.15
N LEU A 354 9.01 6.39 8.03
CA LEU A 354 8.16 6.85 6.94
C LEU A 354 7.39 5.70 6.28
N SER A 355 8.05 4.59 5.97
CA SER A 355 7.41 3.39 5.41
C SER A 355 6.34 2.82 6.35
N ALA A 356 6.60 2.82 7.66
CA ALA A 356 5.63 2.39 8.68
C ALA A 356 4.41 3.33 8.73
N ALA A 357 4.61 4.65 8.65
CA ALA A 357 3.52 5.61 8.58
C ALA A 357 2.66 5.43 7.31
N TYR A 358 3.30 5.14 6.17
CA TYR A 358 2.61 4.83 4.92
C TYR A 358 1.88 3.49 4.96
N LEU A 359 2.37 2.49 5.70
CA LEU A 359 1.62 1.24 5.93
C LEU A 359 0.30 1.55 6.65
N ILE A 360 0.33 2.31 7.76
CA ILE A 360 -0.88 2.67 8.51
C ILE A 360 -1.87 3.44 7.63
N ALA A 361 -1.40 4.41 6.85
CA ALA A 361 -2.24 5.09 5.88
C ALA A 361 -2.82 4.19 4.80
N THR A 362 -2.08 3.16 4.39
CA THR A 362 -2.58 2.15 3.46
C THR A 362 -3.70 1.34 4.08
N LEU A 363 -3.57 0.91 5.35
CA LEU A 363 -4.65 0.21 6.05
C LEU A 363 -5.93 1.06 6.11
N ILE A 364 -5.79 2.33 6.47
CA ILE A 364 -6.93 3.27 6.51
C ILE A 364 -7.50 3.50 5.11
N HIS A 365 -6.65 3.61 4.08
CA HIS A 365 -7.09 3.75 2.69
C HIS A 365 -7.91 2.53 2.23
N GLN A 366 -7.52 1.32 2.63
CA GLN A 366 -8.21 0.08 2.27
C GLN A 366 -9.61 -0.08 2.91
N LEU A 367 -10.02 0.80 3.84
CA LEU A 367 -11.42 0.88 4.27
C LEU A 367 -12.37 1.28 3.14
N PHE A 368 -11.87 2.07 2.20
CA PHE A 368 -12.68 2.70 1.16
C PHE A 368 -12.26 2.34 -0.25
N GLU A 369 -11.19 1.57 -0.39
CA GLU A 369 -10.70 1.07 -1.67
C GLU A 369 -10.24 -0.38 -1.55
N VAL A 370 -10.22 -1.05 -2.71
CA VAL A 370 -9.63 -2.38 -2.88
C VAL A 370 -8.47 -2.18 -3.85
N SER A 371 -7.27 -1.93 -3.33
CA SER A 371 -6.08 -1.69 -4.14
C SER A 371 -4.85 -2.47 -3.67
N PHE A 372 -4.79 -2.86 -2.39
CA PHE A 372 -3.57 -3.43 -1.82
C PHE A 372 -3.20 -4.80 -2.39
N ILE A 373 -4.17 -5.67 -2.70
CA ILE A 373 -3.89 -7.02 -3.25
C ILE A 373 -4.60 -7.32 -4.57
N GLN A 374 -5.68 -6.61 -4.89
CA GLN A 374 -6.51 -6.87 -6.07
C GLN A 374 -7.20 -5.59 -6.55
N ASN A 375 -7.88 -5.68 -7.70
CA ASN A 375 -8.64 -4.61 -8.35
C ASN A 375 -7.75 -3.47 -8.90
N GLN A 376 -7.29 -2.53 -8.07
CA GLN A 376 -6.37 -1.45 -8.52
C GLN A 376 -4.91 -1.78 -8.18
N LEU A 377 -4.43 -2.89 -8.73
CA LEU A 377 -3.18 -3.51 -8.29
C LEU A 377 -1.93 -2.65 -8.52
N SER A 378 -1.92 -1.78 -9.52
CA SER A 378 -0.78 -0.87 -9.77
C SER A 378 -0.59 0.15 -8.63
N ILE A 379 -1.66 0.58 -7.96
CA ILE A 379 -1.58 1.36 -6.70
C ILE A 379 -1.06 0.46 -5.56
N GLY A 380 -1.55 -0.78 -5.49
CA GLY A 380 -1.06 -1.80 -4.57
C GLY A 380 0.46 -1.98 -4.65
N LEU A 381 1.02 -2.09 -5.86
CA LEU A 381 2.46 -2.26 -6.06
C LEU A 381 3.28 -1.08 -5.55
N LEU A 382 2.76 0.15 -5.61
CA LEU A 382 3.40 1.30 -4.96
C LEU A 382 3.37 1.16 -3.43
N GLN A 383 2.24 0.74 -2.85
CA GLN A 383 2.10 0.49 -1.41
C GLN A 383 3.10 -0.59 -0.94
N TRP A 384 3.18 -1.70 -1.66
CA TRP A 384 4.11 -2.80 -1.38
C TRP A 384 5.57 -2.43 -1.63
N LEU A 385 5.86 -1.59 -2.62
CA LEU A 385 7.20 -1.04 -2.84
C LEU A 385 7.66 -0.19 -1.66
N ILE A 386 6.80 0.67 -1.12
CA ILE A 386 7.10 1.50 0.06
C ILE A 386 7.41 0.63 1.28
N ILE A 387 6.65 -0.44 1.48
CA ILE A 387 6.90 -1.44 2.53
C ILE A 387 8.25 -2.12 2.31
N ALA A 388 8.51 -2.58 1.08
CA ALA A 388 9.75 -3.27 0.71
C ALA A 388 11.00 -2.39 0.93
N VAL A 389 10.93 -1.09 0.61
CA VAL A 389 12.00 -0.12 0.89
C VAL A 389 12.28 -0.06 2.40
N GLY A 390 11.25 0.01 3.23
CA GLY A 390 11.41 0.03 4.69
C GLY A 390 12.04 -1.26 5.23
N ILE A 391 11.55 -2.43 4.78
CA ILE A 391 12.08 -3.73 5.20
C ILE A 391 13.55 -3.89 4.78
N SER A 392 13.89 -3.48 3.55
CA SER A 392 15.26 -3.53 3.05
C SER A 392 16.25 -2.76 3.94
N ARG A 393 15.87 -1.56 4.41
CA ARG A 393 16.74 -0.76 5.29
C ARG A 393 17.11 -1.50 6.57
N ILE A 394 16.20 -2.33 7.07
CA ILE A 394 16.41 -3.16 8.26
C ILE A 394 17.29 -4.36 7.92
N TYR A 395 16.96 -5.04 6.82
CA TYR A 395 17.73 -6.20 6.37
C TYR A 395 19.22 -5.87 6.15
N ASN A 396 19.50 -4.77 5.45
CA ASN A 396 20.88 -4.35 5.20
C ASN A 396 21.66 -4.05 6.49
N LYS A 397 21.01 -3.49 7.52
CA LYS A 397 21.67 -3.25 8.82
C LYS A 397 22.04 -4.55 9.52
N ILE A 398 21.14 -5.54 9.50
CA ILE A 398 21.36 -6.85 10.10
C ILE A 398 22.53 -7.57 9.43
N GLU A 399 22.58 -7.56 8.10
CA GLU A 399 23.63 -8.22 7.33
C GLU A 399 25.03 -7.66 7.59
N HIS A 400 25.14 -6.35 7.86
CA HIS A 400 26.42 -5.70 8.12
C HIS A 400 26.86 -5.78 9.60
N GLY A 401 26.18 -6.61 10.41
CA GLY A 401 26.61 -6.90 11.78
C GLY A 401 26.42 -5.73 12.76
N GLU A 402 25.59 -4.74 12.45
CA GLU A 402 25.12 -3.77 13.45
C GLU A 402 24.32 -4.55 14.50
N SER A 403 24.99 -4.89 15.61
CA SER A 403 24.55 -5.98 16.48
C SER A 403 23.16 -5.70 17.06
N PHE A 404 22.25 -6.64 16.85
CA PHE A 404 20.90 -6.69 17.43
C PHE A 404 20.90 -6.76 18.97
N ILE A 405 22.06 -7.06 19.56
CA ILE A 405 22.20 -7.55 20.93
C ILE A 405 22.22 -6.40 21.94
N GLU A 406 22.58 -5.18 21.54
CA GLU A 406 22.56 -4.04 22.47
C GLU A 406 21.18 -3.39 22.67
N GLN A 407 20.16 -3.72 21.85
CA GLN A 407 18.80 -3.21 22.02
C GLN A 407 17.88 -4.12 22.87
N LYS A 408 18.46 -5.15 23.49
CA LYS A 408 17.76 -6.07 24.42
C LYS A 408 17.99 -5.77 25.90
N LYS A 409 18.78 -4.73 26.22
CA LYS A 409 18.85 -4.12 27.55
C LYS A 409 18.00 -2.86 27.56
#